data_AF-A0A521H8G9-F1
#
_entry.id   AF-A0A521H8G9-F1
#
_cell.length_a   1.000
_cell.length_b   1.000
_cell.length_c   1.000
_cell.angle_alpha   90.00
_cell.angle_beta   90.00
_cell.angle_gamma   90.00
#
_symmetry.space_group_name_H-M   'P 1'
#
loop_
_entity.id
_entity.type
_entity.pdbx_description
1 polymer ?
#
loop_
_entity_poly.entity_id
_entity_poly.type
_entity_poly.pdbx_seq_one_letter_code
_entity_poly.pdbx_strand_id
1 'polypeptide(L)'
;MSPSLLIAGIFHCIIPELSAQGCPPIDTPIWAGQTIRAGVVEVSNSSSELRLECHAFAPWKIQAVQIYAGLEPVPTNSAGNVASGQFPYKTEYDPPVDEHLELISLSDLGASCGDTLYLSAHFDLVQVDANGNILGMLGEEGGWAHGKQSFTGARWGWWDFYSLCCMENSGSGGGPVLTTTPPRAGGPAVLTLDGASPGSAVVFYYSSGGVRRAGSKAYPNLQGPPPDLTGIVRIAGTAFADANGTATLSVAFPARGCTPRIVLQAVVQEGSNSAKSDLLTVSPLR
;
A
#
# COMPACT_ATOMS: atom_id res chain seq x y z
N MET A 1 41.18 -13.45 28.58
CA MET A 1 39.86 -13.87 28.08
C MET A 1 39.01 -12.60 28.00
N SER A 2 38.88 -12.01 26.81
CA SER A 2 38.05 -10.81 26.59
C SER A 2 36.60 -11.22 26.34
N PRO A 3 35.60 -10.57 26.95
CA PRO A 3 34.22 -10.80 26.60
C PRO A 3 33.89 -10.03 25.32
N SER A 4 33.59 -10.76 24.25
CA SER A 4 33.02 -10.19 23.03
C SER A 4 31.61 -9.68 23.33
N LEU A 5 31.43 -8.36 23.22
CA LEU A 5 30.15 -7.69 23.35
C LEU A 5 29.36 -7.91 22.06
N LEU A 6 28.34 -8.77 22.10
CA LEU A 6 27.39 -8.92 20.99
C LEU A 6 26.46 -7.69 20.97
N ILE A 7 26.67 -6.80 20.00
CA ILE A 7 25.72 -5.73 19.70
C ILE A 7 24.60 -6.36 18.87
N ALA A 8 23.44 -6.59 19.48
CA ALA A 8 22.22 -6.97 18.77
C ALA A 8 21.74 -5.77 17.95
N GLY A 9 21.94 -5.82 16.63
CA GLY A 9 21.43 -4.81 15.70
C GLY A 9 19.90 -4.83 15.71
N ILE A 10 19.31 -3.73 16.17
CA ILE A 10 17.86 -3.51 16.09
C ILE A 10 17.55 -3.20 14.62
N PHE A 11 17.17 -4.23 13.87
CA PHE A 11 16.55 -4.09 12.56
C PHE A 11 15.21 -3.37 12.76
N HIS A 12 15.18 -2.07 12.47
CA HIS A 12 13.94 -1.32 12.32
C HIS A 12 13.32 -1.77 11.00
N CYS A 13 12.41 -2.75 11.08
CA CYS A 13 11.49 -3.03 9.98
C CYS A 13 10.63 -1.78 9.83
N ILE A 14 10.94 -0.95 8.83
CA ILE A 14 10.07 0.16 8.45
C ILE A 14 8.79 -0.50 7.94
N ILE A 15 7.70 -0.20 8.62
CA ILE A 15 6.41 -0.84 8.39
C ILE A 15 5.75 -0.06 7.25
N PRO A 16 5.16 -0.72 6.24
CA PRO A 16 4.18 -0.10 5.38
C PRO A 16 3.05 0.45 6.26
N GLU A 17 2.99 1.76 6.49
CA GLU A 17 1.71 2.34 6.86
C GLU A 17 0.70 1.88 5.81
N LEU A 18 -0.42 1.37 6.30
CA LEU A 18 -1.61 1.18 5.50
C LEU A 18 -1.76 2.34 4.52
N SER A 19 -2.25 2.07 3.31
CA SER A 19 -3.00 3.11 2.60
C SER A 19 -4.13 3.54 3.52
N ALA A 20 -3.93 4.62 4.28
CA ALA A 20 -4.81 5.01 5.38
C ALA A 20 -6.16 5.53 4.90
N GLN A 21 -6.44 5.44 3.59
CA GLN A 21 -7.66 5.92 2.96
C GLN A 21 -8.50 4.83 2.28
N GLY A 22 -8.23 3.54 2.50
CA GLY A 22 -9.15 2.46 2.08
C GLY A 22 -9.15 2.14 0.58
N CYS A 23 -8.31 2.79 -0.23
CA CYS A 23 -8.10 2.35 -1.61
C CYS A 23 -7.07 1.22 -1.70
N PRO A 24 -7.28 0.24 -2.60
CA PRO A 24 -6.23 -0.68 -2.96
C PRO A 24 -5.03 0.09 -3.52
N PRO A 25 -3.79 -0.28 -3.14
CA PRO A 25 -2.62 0.24 -3.82
C PRO A 25 -2.65 -0.12 -5.31
N ILE A 26 -1.93 0.66 -6.11
CA ILE A 26 -1.74 0.41 -7.54
C ILE A 26 -0.33 -0.13 -7.75
N ASP A 27 -0.25 -1.33 -8.32
CA ASP A 27 1.02 -1.93 -8.74
C ASP A 27 1.31 -1.60 -10.20
N THR A 28 2.52 -1.13 -10.48
CA THR A 28 3.00 -0.93 -11.85
C THR A 28 4.40 -1.52 -12.05
N PRO A 29 4.66 -2.25 -13.15
CA PRO A 29 5.97 -2.85 -13.39
C PRO A 29 7.05 -1.78 -13.63
N ILE A 30 8.27 -2.06 -13.19
CA ILE A 30 9.48 -1.33 -13.61
C ILE A 30 10.02 -2.01 -14.88
N TRP A 31 10.18 -1.26 -15.96
CA TRP A 31 10.78 -1.73 -17.21
C TRP A 31 12.18 -1.13 -17.38
N ALA A 32 13.20 -1.98 -17.38
CA ALA A 32 14.57 -1.68 -17.77
C ALA A 32 14.74 -1.83 -19.28
N GLY A 33 15.53 -0.95 -19.92
CA GLY A 33 15.83 -1.06 -21.35
C GLY A 33 14.58 -1.21 -22.24
N GLN A 34 13.48 -0.53 -21.87
CA GLN A 34 12.15 -0.55 -22.50
C GLN A 34 11.36 -1.86 -22.44
N THR A 35 12.02 -3.01 -22.30
CA THR A 35 11.39 -4.32 -22.59
C THR A 35 11.64 -5.38 -21.52
N ILE A 36 12.50 -5.12 -20.54
CA ILE A 36 12.85 -6.08 -19.49
C ILE A 36 12.12 -5.70 -18.21
N ARG A 37 11.26 -6.58 -17.71
CA ARG A 37 10.61 -6.37 -16.42
C ARG A 37 11.63 -6.57 -15.31
N ALA A 38 12.04 -5.48 -14.67
CA ALA A 38 13.09 -5.45 -13.67
C ALA A 38 12.56 -5.28 -12.24
N GLY A 39 11.27 -5.01 -12.05
CA GLY A 39 10.69 -4.82 -10.73
C GLY A 39 9.22 -4.42 -10.74
N VAL A 40 8.77 -3.86 -9.62
CA VAL A 40 7.42 -3.31 -9.42
C VAL A 40 7.49 -2.08 -8.52
N VAL A 41 6.60 -1.12 -8.75
CA VAL A 41 6.30 0.00 -7.85
C VAL A 41 4.87 -0.17 -7.36
N GLU A 42 4.68 -0.18 -6.05
CA GLU A 42 3.38 -0.08 -5.40
C GLU A 42 3.16 1.39 -5.00
N VAL A 43 2.06 1.99 -5.47
CA VAL A 43 1.65 3.36 -5.10
C VAL A 43 0.42 3.32 -4.23
N SER A 44 0.50 3.97 -3.07
CA SER A 44 -0.60 4.11 -2.11
C SER A 44 -0.59 5.50 -1.47
N ASN A 45 -1.68 5.90 -0.82
CA ASN A 45 -1.69 7.10 0.03
C ASN A 45 -2.41 6.87 1.36
N SER A 46 -1.97 7.62 2.37
CA SER A 46 -2.59 7.82 3.67
C SER A 46 -3.23 9.22 3.74
N SER A 47 -3.90 9.53 4.87
CA SER A 47 -4.48 10.86 5.11
C SER A 47 -3.51 12.03 4.93
N SER A 48 -2.21 11.77 5.09
CA SER A 48 -1.16 12.79 5.10
C SER A 48 -0.01 12.52 4.14
N GLU A 49 0.16 11.32 3.61
CA GLU A 49 1.35 10.94 2.84
C GLU A 49 1.00 10.13 1.58
N LEU A 50 1.74 10.38 0.49
CA LEU A 50 1.85 9.48 -0.65
C LEU A 50 3.02 8.53 -0.42
N ARG A 51 2.81 7.24 -0.67
CA ARG A 51 3.79 6.17 -0.48
C ARG A 51 4.09 5.50 -1.81
N LEU A 52 5.37 5.44 -2.17
CA LEU A 52 5.87 4.68 -3.31
C LEU A 52 6.85 3.62 -2.81
N GLU A 53 6.48 2.36 -2.92
CA GLU A 53 7.32 1.23 -2.54
C GLU A 53 7.82 0.53 -3.81
N CYS A 54 9.13 0.59 -4.03
CA CYS A 54 9.80 0.09 -5.22
C CYS A 54 10.59 -1.18 -4.88
N HIS A 55 10.40 -2.22 -5.68
CA HIS A 55 11.03 -3.53 -5.50
C HIS A 55 11.67 -3.97 -6.81
N ALA A 56 12.99 -4.15 -6.82
CA ALA A 56 13.69 -4.76 -7.94
C ALA A 56 13.63 -6.30 -7.85
N PHE A 57 13.51 -6.95 -9.00
CA PHE A 57 13.56 -8.40 -9.12
C PHE A 57 14.97 -8.84 -9.50
N ALA A 58 15.46 -9.89 -8.84
CA ALA A 58 16.73 -10.50 -9.19
C ALA A 58 16.79 -10.83 -10.71
N PRO A 59 17.91 -10.54 -11.38
CA PRO A 59 19.21 -10.11 -10.82
C PRO A 59 19.37 -8.58 -10.64
N TRP A 60 18.33 -7.78 -10.87
CA TRP A 60 18.41 -6.32 -10.80
C TRP A 60 18.48 -5.80 -9.36
N LYS A 61 19.20 -4.70 -9.18
CA LYS A 61 19.26 -3.85 -7.98
C LYS A 61 19.07 -2.39 -8.39
N ILE A 62 18.54 -1.59 -7.47
CA ILE A 62 18.39 -0.14 -7.59
C ILE A 62 19.68 0.53 -7.17
N GLN A 63 20.33 1.22 -8.11
CA GLN A 63 21.48 2.07 -7.84
C GLN A 63 21.07 3.53 -7.62
N ALA A 64 20.04 4.00 -8.33
CA ALA A 64 19.42 5.28 -8.04
C ALA A 64 17.93 5.28 -8.40
N VAL A 65 17.19 6.20 -7.79
CA VAL A 65 15.77 6.42 -8.04
C VAL A 65 15.49 7.92 -8.05
N GLN A 66 14.67 8.35 -9.01
CA GLN A 66 14.25 9.72 -9.21
C GLN A 66 12.72 9.70 -9.37
N ILE A 67 11.99 10.34 -8.46
CA ILE A 67 10.52 10.33 -8.42
C ILE A 67 9.99 11.76 -8.60
N TYR A 68 9.00 11.89 -9.47
CA TYR A 68 8.12 13.05 -9.56
C TYR A 68 6.73 12.68 -9.06
N ALA A 69 6.23 13.49 -8.12
CA ALA A 69 4.83 13.53 -7.72
C ALA A 69 4.41 14.99 -7.59
N GLY A 70 3.27 15.38 -8.16
CA GLY A 70 2.80 16.76 -8.08
C GLY A 70 1.45 16.99 -8.76
N LEU A 71 0.87 18.16 -8.51
CA LEU A 71 -0.37 18.62 -9.14
C LEU A 71 -0.14 19.18 -10.56
N GLU A 72 1.11 19.49 -10.89
CA GLU A 72 1.51 20.01 -12.20
C GLU A 72 2.01 18.87 -13.11
N PRO A 73 1.97 19.06 -14.44
CA PRO A 73 2.51 18.08 -15.36
C PRO A 73 3.98 17.73 -15.09
N VAL A 74 4.35 16.47 -15.34
CA VAL A 74 5.73 15.99 -15.22
C VAL A 74 6.68 16.88 -16.03
N PRO A 75 7.79 17.37 -15.46
CA PRO A 75 8.70 18.28 -16.14
C PRO A 75 9.27 17.69 -17.44
N THR A 76 9.06 18.39 -18.55
CA THR A 76 9.65 18.08 -19.86
C THR A 76 10.38 19.29 -20.43
N ASN A 77 11.40 19.04 -21.27
CA ASN A 77 12.00 20.10 -22.07
C ASN A 77 11.10 20.51 -23.26
N SER A 78 11.51 21.54 -24.01
CA SER A 78 10.75 22.04 -25.17
C SER A 78 10.54 21.02 -26.29
N ALA A 79 11.33 19.95 -26.32
CA ALA A 79 11.20 18.84 -27.27
C ALA A 79 10.36 17.66 -26.71
N GLY A 80 9.68 17.85 -25.57
CA GLY A 80 8.81 16.83 -24.96
C GLY A 80 9.55 15.67 -24.29
N ASN A 81 10.88 15.77 -24.12
CA ASN A 81 11.64 14.77 -23.38
C ASN A 81 11.51 15.04 -21.89
N VAL A 82 11.30 14.00 -21.11
CA VAL A 82 11.32 14.08 -19.64
C VAL A 82 12.66 14.63 -19.15
N ALA A 83 12.57 15.53 -18.18
CA ALA A 83 13.70 16.11 -17.49
C ALA A 83 13.84 15.46 -16.10
N SER A 84 14.17 14.16 -16.03
CA SER A 84 14.28 13.42 -14.76
C SER A 84 15.28 14.06 -13.78
N GLY A 85 16.31 14.75 -14.30
CA GLY A 85 17.22 15.57 -13.50
C GLY A 85 16.55 16.74 -12.75
N GLN A 86 15.29 17.06 -13.03
CA GLN A 86 14.48 18.06 -12.32
C GLN A 86 13.48 17.46 -11.33
N PHE A 87 13.47 16.13 -11.17
CA PHE A 87 12.57 15.48 -10.22
C PHE A 87 12.95 15.84 -8.79
N PRO A 88 12.00 16.19 -7.92
CA PRO A 88 12.29 16.70 -6.58
C PRO A 88 12.81 15.63 -5.61
N TYR A 89 12.39 14.37 -5.78
CA TYR A 89 12.76 13.26 -4.89
C TYR A 89 13.81 12.40 -5.57
N LYS A 90 15.01 12.31 -5.00
CA LYS A 90 16.13 11.55 -5.56
C LYS A 90 16.92 10.85 -4.47
N THR A 91 17.25 9.59 -4.70
CA THR A 91 18.13 8.81 -3.83
C THR A 91 19.10 8.00 -4.67
N GLU A 92 20.37 7.98 -4.26
CA GLU A 92 21.44 7.15 -4.83
C GLU A 92 21.93 6.17 -3.76
N TYR A 93 22.34 4.97 -4.20
CA TYR A 93 22.73 3.86 -3.33
C TYR A 93 24.11 3.31 -3.71
N ASP A 94 24.97 3.19 -2.71
CA ASP A 94 26.25 2.48 -2.78
C ASP A 94 26.47 1.73 -1.44
N PRO A 95 26.26 0.39 -1.39
CA PRO A 95 25.96 -0.51 -2.51
C PRO A 95 24.49 -0.41 -3.00
N PRO A 96 24.19 -0.89 -4.24
CA PRO A 96 22.82 -0.97 -4.77
C PRO A 96 21.88 -1.85 -3.91
N VAL A 97 20.60 -1.51 -3.87
CA VAL A 97 19.59 -2.12 -2.98
C VAL A 97 18.49 -2.86 -3.74
N ASP A 98 17.78 -3.77 -3.07
CA ASP A 98 16.60 -4.45 -3.63
C ASP A 98 15.34 -3.58 -3.60
N GLU A 99 15.25 -2.71 -2.58
CA GLU A 99 14.01 -2.03 -2.22
C GLU A 99 14.27 -0.54 -1.97
N HIS A 100 13.31 0.30 -2.35
CA HIS A 100 13.28 1.72 -2.03
C HIS A 100 11.87 2.10 -1.57
N LEU A 101 11.76 2.91 -0.52
CA LEU A 101 10.51 3.45 -0.01
C LEU A 101 10.60 4.97 0.01
N GLU A 102 9.72 5.63 -0.74
CA GLU A 102 9.55 7.08 -0.70
C GLU A 102 8.24 7.41 0.02
N LEU A 103 8.31 8.29 1.02
CA LEU A 103 7.16 8.85 1.71
C LEU A 103 7.13 10.35 1.46
N ILE A 104 6.09 10.82 0.79
CA ILE A 104 5.95 12.22 0.38
C ILE A 104 4.76 12.81 1.12
N SER A 105 4.98 13.84 1.94
CA SER A 105 3.88 14.54 2.58
C SER A 105 2.96 15.19 1.54
N LEU A 106 1.65 14.95 1.66
CA LEU A 106 0.65 15.59 0.79
C LEU A 106 0.65 17.12 0.97
N SER A 107 1.00 17.62 2.15
CA SER A 107 1.14 19.07 2.39
C SER A 107 2.27 19.68 1.56
N ASP A 108 3.36 18.94 1.35
CA ASP A 108 4.52 19.42 0.59
C ASP A 108 4.20 19.48 -0.91
N LEU A 109 3.27 18.62 -1.35
CA LEU A 109 2.72 18.64 -2.71
C LEU A 109 1.66 19.74 -2.91
N GLY A 110 1.21 20.40 -1.84
CA GLY A 110 0.01 21.24 -1.86
C GLY A 110 -1.26 20.45 -2.22
N ALA A 111 -1.21 19.13 -2.07
CA ALA A 111 -2.26 18.22 -2.48
C ALA A 111 -3.15 17.86 -1.30
N SER A 112 -4.39 17.56 -1.64
CA SER A 112 -5.41 17.20 -0.70
C SER A 112 -6.20 16.01 -1.22
N CYS A 113 -7.06 15.54 -0.35
CA CYS A 113 -7.89 14.41 -0.60
C CYS A 113 -8.80 14.65 -1.83
N GLY A 114 -8.79 13.72 -2.81
CA GLY A 114 -9.58 13.81 -4.04
C GLY A 114 -8.83 14.45 -5.22
N ASP A 115 -7.67 15.06 -4.97
CA ASP A 115 -6.82 15.57 -6.04
C ASP A 115 -6.23 14.42 -6.87
N THR A 116 -5.80 14.74 -8.10
CA THR A 116 -5.11 13.78 -8.97
C THR A 116 -3.69 14.26 -9.22
N LEU A 117 -2.73 13.42 -8.87
CA LEU A 117 -1.31 13.67 -9.03
C LEU A 117 -0.80 13.14 -10.36
N TYR A 118 0.15 13.86 -10.95
CA TYR A 118 1.05 13.35 -11.98
C TYR A 118 2.19 12.58 -11.30
N LEU A 119 2.36 11.31 -11.63
CA LEU A 119 3.42 10.46 -11.10
C LEU A 119 4.35 9.95 -12.19
N SER A 120 5.65 9.95 -11.89
CA SER A 120 6.66 9.33 -12.73
C SER A 120 7.86 8.90 -11.88
N ALA A 121 8.40 7.72 -12.14
CA ALA A 121 9.57 7.20 -11.43
C ALA A 121 10.58 6.63 -12.42
N HIS A 122 11.79 7.17 -12.37
CA HIS A 122 12.96 6.73 -13.12
C HIS A 122 13.93 6.01 -12.18
N PHE A 123 14.58 4.97 -12.69
CA PHE A 123 15.50 4.12 -11.94
C PHE A 123 16.79 3.95 -12.72
N ASP A 124 17.92 4.04 -12.03
CA ASP A 124 19.18 3.52 -12.53
C ASP A 124 19.36 2.13 -11.90
N LEU A 125 19.38 1.10 -12.74
CA LEU A 125 19.37 -0.30 -12.32
C LEU A 125 20.65 -1.00 -12.73
N VAL A 126 21.11 -1.92 -11.87
CA VAL A 126 22.29 -2.75 -12.15
C VAL A 126 22.00 -4.23 -11.91
N GLN A 127 22.54 -5.10 -12.75
CA GLN A 127 22.53 -6.54 -12.52
C GLN A 127 23.70 -6.98 -11.66
N VAL A 128 23.46 -7.88 -10.72
CA VAL A 128 24.49 -8.50 -9.90
C VAL A 128 24.60 -10.01 -10.14
N ASP A 129 25.82 -10.55 -10.04
CA ASP A 129 26.08 -11.99 -10.11
C ASP A 129 25.71 -12.71 -8.79
N ALA A 130 25.89 -14.04 -8.75
CA ALA A 130 25.59 -14.85 -7.57
C ALA A 130 26.46 -14.49 -6.34
N ASN A 131 27.56 -13.76 -6.52
CA ASN A 131 28.44 -13.29 -5.45
C ASN A 131 28.14 -11.82 -5.08
N GLY A 132 27.15 -11.18 -5.71
CA GLY A 132 26.79 -9.78 -5.49
C GLY A 132 27.66 -8.78 -6.27
N ASN A 133 28.51 -9.23 -7.20
CA ASN A 133 29.30 -8.31 -8.03
C ASN A 133 28.45 -7.74 -9.15
N ILE A 134 28.56 -6.44 -9.41
CA ILE A 134 27.90 -5.79 -10.56
C ILE A 134 28.47 -6.36 -11.86
N LEU A 135 27.61 -6.73 -12.81
CA LEU A 135 27.97 -7.32 -14.11
C LEU A 135 28.60 -6.32 -15.11
N GLY A 136 29.25 -5.26 -14.61
CA GLY A 136 29.83 -4.16 -15.38
C GLY A 136 28.82 -3.46 -16.30
N MET A 137 29.32 -2.79 -17.34
CA MET A 137 28.52 -1.98 -18.27
C MET A 137 27.40 -2.74 -19.00
N LEU A 138 27.47 -4.07 -19.08
CA LEU A 138 26.42 -4.89 -19.71
C LEU A 138 25.22 -5.13 -18.79
N GLY A 139 25.36 -4.82 -17.51
CA GLY A 139 24.34 -4.98 -16.49
C GLY A 139 23.69 -3.67 -16.04
N GLU A 140 24.07 -2.51 -16.59
CA GLU A 140 23.51 -1.20 -16.21
C GLU A 140 22.41 -0.80 -17.18
N GLU A 141 21.22 -0.46 -16.67
CA GLU A 141 20.09 -0.01 -17.49
C GLU A 141 19.31 1.11 -16.81
N GLY A 142 18.83 2.05 -17.63
CA GLY A 142 17.78 2.97 -17.22
C GLY A 142 16.43 2.26 -17.18
N GLY A 143 15.65 2.53 -16.15
CA GLY A 143 14.34 1.94 -15.91
C GLY A 143 13.25 2.98 -15.66
N TRP A 144 12.02 2.64 -16.01
CA TRP A 144 10.84 3.46 -15.68
C TRP A 144 9.73 2.61 -15.07
N ALA A 145 9.06 3.15 -14.07
CA ALA A 145 7.74 2.65 -13.69
C ALA A 145 6.78 2.82 -14.89
N HIS A 146 6.02 1.79 -15.21
CA HIS A 146 5.07 1.84 -16.31
C HIS A 146 3.92 2.80 -15.98
N GLY A 147 3.43 3.50 -16.99
CA GLY A 147 2.30 4.40 -16.88
C GLY A 147 1.50 4.41 -18.16
N LYS A 148 0.24 4.86 -18.07
CA LYS A 148 -0.66 4.93 -19.24
C LYS A 148 -0.24 5.96 -20.26
N GLN A 149 0.60 6.92 -19.87
CA GLN A 149 1.06 8.00 -20.73
C GLN A 149 2.54 7.83 -21.01
N SER A 150 2.94 7.99 -22.28
CA SER A 150 4.33 8.06 -22.69
C SER A 150 4.74 9.51 -22.91
N PHE A 151 6.01 9.83 -22.67
CA PHE A 151 6.55 11.11 -23.11
C PHE A 151 6.54 11.21 -24.65
N THR A 152 6.41 12.43 -25.17
CA THR A 152 6.31 12.69 -26.62
C THR A 152 7.66 12.94 -27.29
N GLY A 153 8.72 13.12 -26.50
CA GLY A 153 10.08 13.28 -26.98
C GLY A 153 10.71 12.00 -27.53
N ALA A 154 11.96 12.12 -27.99
CA ALA A 154 12.74 10.99 -28.50
C ALA A 154 13.23 10.03 -27.39
N ARG A 155 13.26 10.48 -26.14
CA ARG A 155 13.57 9.64 -24.98
C ARG A 155 12.33 8.90 -24.51
N TRP A 156 12.48 7.60 -24.28
CA TRP A 156 11.42 6.75 -23.75
C TRP A 156 11.26 6.96 -22.24
N GLY A 157 10.05 6.66 -21.76
CA GLY A 157 9.65 6.74 -20.36
C GLY A 157 8.14 6.90 -20.25
N TRP A 158 7.63 6.70 -19.05
CA TRP A 158 6.19 6.80 -18.77
C TRP A 158 5.89 7.67 -17.57
N TRP A 159 4.65 8.10 -17.53
CA TRP A 159 4.01 8.69 -16.37
C TRP A 159 2.55 8.24 -16.31
N ASP A 160 1.92 8.38 -15.15
CA ASP A 160 0.51 8.08 -14.97
C ASP A 160 -0.12 9.10 -14.02
N PHE A 161 -1.44 9.05 -13.96
CA PHE A 161 -2.23 9.75 -12.97
C PHE A 161 -2.49 8.85 -11.77
N TYR A 162 -2.37 9.44 -10.59
CA TYR A 162 -2.78 8.82 -9.34
C TYR A 162 -3.82 9.71 -8.65
N SER A 163 -5.06 9.27 -8.64
CA SER A 163 -6.11 9.96 -7.88
C SER A 163 -5.92 9.62 -6.41
N LEU A 164 -5.61 10.65 -5.60
CA LEU A 164 -5.47 10.52 -4.16
C LEU A 164 -6.78 10.00 -3.61
N CYS A 165 -6.69 8.79 -3.08
CA CYS A 165 -7.84 8.19 -2.45
C CYS A 165 -8.16 8.95 -1.18
N CYS A 166 -9.46 9.09 -0.93
CA CYS A 166 -9.96 9.44 0.37
C CYS A 166 -10.77 8.27 0.85
N MET A 167 -10.63 7.93 2.13
CA MET A 167 -11.87 7.65 2.84
C MET A 167 -12.60 8.99 2.75
N GLU A 168 -13.61 9.09 1.90
CA GLU A 168 -14.61 10.11 2.14
C GLU A 168 -14.91 9.97 3.63
N ASN A 169 -14.64 11.02 4.40
CA ASN A 169 -15.34 11.19 5.65
C ASN A 169 -16.79 11.00 5.24
N SER A 170 -17.38 9.85 5.56
CA SER A 170 -18.74 9.49 5.18
C SER A 170 -19.75 10.34 5.95
N GLY A 171 -19.41 11.58 6.28
CA GLY A 171 -20.34 12.68 6.47
C GLY A 171 -20.80 13.15 5.09
N SER A 172 -21.62 12.38 4.40
CA SER A 172 -23.07 12.56 4.59
C SER A 172 -23.87 11.31 4.23
N GLY A 173 -23.22 10.14 4.39
CA GLY A 173 -23.77 8.81 4.10
C GLY A 173 -23.58 7.77 5.22
N GLY A 174 -23.20 8.15 6.44
CA GLY A 174 -23.52 7.44 7.70
C GLY A 174 -23.23 5.94 7.81
N GLY A 175 -22.19 5.42 7.15
CA GLY A 175 -21.77 4.02 7.28
C GLY A 175 -20.81 3.78 8.46
N PRO A 176 -20.72 2.55 8.97
CA PRO A 176 -19.78 2.22 10.03
C PRO A 176 -18.32 2.21 9.55
N VAL A 177 -17.39 2.72 10.36
CA VAL A 177 -15.95 2.88 10.03
C VAL A 177 -15.12 1.87 10.80
N LEU A 178 -14.32 1.05 10.11
CA LEU A 178 -13.44 0.05 10.71
C LEU A 178 -11.99 0.55 10.77
N THR A 179 -11.37 0.46 11.93
CA THR A 179 -9.95 0.73 12.16
C THR A 179 -9.27 -0.43 12.90
N THR A 180 -7.94 -0.43 12.93
CA THR A 180 -7.15 -1.43 13.67
C THR A 180 -5.87 -0.83 14.22
N THR A 181 -5.42 -1.29 15.39
CA THR A 181 -4.02 -1.11 15.78
C THR A 181 -3.10 -1.87 14.79
N PRO A 182 -1.86 -1.43 14.57
CA PRO A 182 -0.91 -2.14 13.71
C PRO A 182 -0.78 -3.62 14.12
N PRO A 183 -1.27 -4.56 13.29
CA PRO A 183 -1.32 -5.96 13.67
C PRO A 183 0.07 -6.58 13.66
N ARG A 184 0.44 -7.37 14.66
CA ARG A 184 1.69 -8.15 14.64
C ARG A 184 1.40 -9.62 14.34
N ALA A 185 2.25 -10.29 13.59
CA ALA A 185 2.18 -11.72 13.34
C ALA A 185 2.25 -12.49 14.67
N GLY A 186 1.18 -13.21 15.00
CA GLY A 186 1.06 -13.90 16.29
C GLY A 186 0.75 -12.99 17.48
N GLY A 187 0.70 -11.68 17.28
CA GLY A 187 0.39 -10.69 18.31
C GLY A 187 -1.07 -10.26 18.30
N PRO A 188 -1.52 -9.60 19.38
CA PRO A 188 -2.85 -9.03 19.45
C PRO A 188 -2.95 -7.80 18.55
N ALA A 189 -4.12 -7.60 17.98
CA ALA A 189 -4.55 -6.38 17.33
C ALA A 189 -5.95 -6.04 17.82
N VAL A 190 -6.20 -4.75 18.03
CA VAL A 190 -7.51 -4.22 18.40
C VAL A 190 -8.19 -3.72 17.14
N LEU A 191 -9.32 -4.34 16.80
CA LEU A 191 -10.24 -3.90 15.76
C LEU A 191 -11.29 -3.00 16.40
N THR A 192 -11.52 -1.83 15.84
CA THR A 192 -12.51 -0.87 16.34
C THR A 192 -13.46 -0.49 15.21
N LEU A 193 -14.75 -0.71 15.40
CA LEU A 193 -15.80 -0.21 14.53
C LEU A 193 -16.51 0.96 15.19
N ASP A 194 -16.58 2.11 14.52
CA ASP A 194 -17.41 3.25 14.90
C ASP A 194 -18.65 3.38 14.01
N GLY A 195 -19.73 3.97 14.51
CA GLY A 195 -20.94 4.22 13.73
C GLY A 195 -21.95 3.06 13.68
N ALA A 196 -21.92 2.15 14.65
CA ALA A 196 -22.99 1.16 14.87
C ALA A 196 -24.08 1.73 15.82
N SER A 197 -25.32 1.21 15.77
CA SER A 197 -26.28 1.58 16.81
C SER A 197 -25.86 0.98 18.17
N PRO A 198 -26.05 1.70 19.29
CA PRO A 198 -25.72 1.18 20.61
C PRO A 198 -26.39 -0.18 20.90
N GLY A 199 -25.60 -1.15 21.39
CA GLY A 199 -26.05 -2.50 21.67
C GLY A 199 -26.13 -3.43 20.46
N SER A 200 -25.89 -2.95 19.24
CA SER A 200 -25.82 -3.80 18.05
C SER A 200 -24.63 -4.76 18.10
N ALA A 201 -24.83 -5.98 17.61
CA ALA A 201 -23.76 -6.94 17.45
C ALA A 201 -22.94 -6.61 16.20
N VAL A 202 -21.61 -6.58 16.34
CA VAL A 202 -20.67 -6.32 15.26
C VAL A 202 -19.80 -7.54 15.06
N VAL A 203 -19.88 -8.13 13.87
CA VAL A 203 -19.05 -9.29 13.49
C VAL A 203 -17.86 -8.80 12.67
N PHE A 204 -16.66 -9.13 13.13
CA PHE A 204 -15.41 -8.79 12.45
C PHE A 204 -14.95 -9.98 11.61
N TYR A 205 -14.63 -9.73 10.35
CA TYR A 205 -14.14 -10.70 9.39
C TYR A 205 -12.73 -10.34 8.96
N TYR A 206 -11.98 -11.36 8.57
CA TYR A 206 -10.72 -11.19 7.88
C TYR A 206 -10.55 -12.24 6.78
N SER A 207 -9.77 -11.90 5.77
CA SER A 207 -9.36 -12.82 4.72
C SER A 207 -7.93 -12.53 4.28
N SER A 208 -7.21 -13.57 3.90
CA SER A 208 -5.94 -13.43 3.16
C SER A 208 -6.15 -13.25 1.65
N GLY A 209 -7.40 -13.32 1.17
CA GLY A 209 -7.78 -12.98 -0.20
C GLY A 209 -8.01 -11.46 -0.36
N GLY A 210 -8.05 -10.98 -1.60
CA GLY A 210 -8.39 -9.59 -1.94
C GLY A 210 -9.89 -9.24 -1.82
N VAL A 211 -10.29 -8.17 -2.52
CA VAL A 211 -11.65 -7.60 -2.51
C VAL A 211 -12.58 -8.28 -3.52
N ARG A 212 -13.81 -8.62 -3.13
CA ARG A 212 -14.85 -9.10 -4.06
C ARG A 212 -15.69 -7.93 -4.53
N ARG A 213 -16.02 -7.88 -5.83
CA ARG A 213 -17.13 -7.03 -6.31
C ARG A 213 -18.46 -7.63 -5.81
N ALA A 214 -19.40 -6.76 -5.45
CA ALA A 214 -20.70 -7.09 -4.84
C ALA A 214 -21.44 -8.25 -5.55
N GLY A 215 -22.05 -9.16 -4.77
CA GLY A 215 -22.91 -10.26 -5.29
C GLY A 215 -22.66 -11.68 -4.73
N SER A 216 -21.84 -11.84 -3.68
CA SER A 216 -21.60 -13.15 -3.03
C SER A 216 -22.86 -13.68 -2.33
N LYS A 217 -23.02 -15.02 -2.30
CA LYS A 217 -24.05 -15.70 -1.50
C LYS A 217 -23.95 -15.27 -0.04
N ALA A 218 -25.07 -14.85 0.55
CA ALA A 218 -25.18 -14.57 1.98
C ALA A 218 -24.70 -15.79 2.78
N TYR A 219 -23.97 -15.55 3.87
CA TYR A 219 -23.68 -16.61 4.83
C TYR A 219 -25.00 -16.92 5.56
N PRO A 220 -25.53 -18.15 5.46
CA PRO A 220 -26.91 -18.47 5.83
C PRO A 220 -27.27 -18.25 7.31
N ASN A 221 -26.26 -18.05 8.17
CA ASN A 221 -26.43 -17.86 9.61
C ASN A 221 -26.16 -16.42 10.08
N LEU A 222 -25.87 -15.50 9.17
CA LEU A 222 -25.58 -14.11 9.51
C LEU A 222 -26.76 -13.24 9.08
N GLN A 223 -27.44 -12.63 10.06
CA GLN A 223 -28.43 -11.59 9.79
C GLN A 223 -27.66 -10.36 9.32
N GLY A 224 -27.69 -10.09 8.02
CA GLY A 224 -27.03 -8.92 7.42
C GLY A 224 -26.44 -9.17 6.03
N PRO A 225 -25.86 -8.14 5.40
CA PRO A 225 -25.20 -8.28 4.11
C PRO A 225 -23.95 -9.18 4.24
N PRO A 226 -23.65 -10.02 3.23
CA PRO A 226 -22.39 -10.74 3.21
C PRO A 226 -21.20 -9.77 3.13
N PRO A 227 -20.05 -10.09 3.76
CA PRO A 227 -18.83 -9.31 3.59
C PRO A 227 -18.32 -9.37 2.14
N ASP A 228 -17.67 -8.30 1.68
CA ASP A 228 -17.06 -8.13 0.35
C ASP A 228 -15.64 -8.70 0.28
N LEU A 229 -15.38 -9.78 1.03
CA LEU A 229 -14.09 -10.45 1.09
C LEU A 229 -14.03 -11.60 0.07
N THR A 230 -12.87 -11.81 -0.57
CA THR A 230 -12.59 -13.00 -1.41
C THR A 230 -11.86 -14.08 -0.60
N GLY A 231 -11.68 -15.27 -1.18
CA GLY A 231 -10.83 -16.31 -0.60
C GLY A 231 -11.43 -16.98 0.64
N ILE A 232 -10.56 -17.45 1.54
CA ILE A 232 -10.98 -18.05 2.82
C ILE A 232 -11.29 -16.93 3.80
N VAL A 233 -12.57 -16.57 3.89
CA VAL A 233 -13.08 -15.61 4.88
C VAL A 233 -13.19 -16.29 6.24
N ARG A 234 -12.67 -15.64 7.27
CA ARG A 234 -12.68 -16.09 8.66
C ARG A 234 -13.38 -15.05 9.53
N ILE A 235 -14.08 -15.53 10.56
CA ILE A 235 -14.64 -14.66 11.60
C ILE A 235 -13.53 -14.45 12.63
N ALA A 236 -13.17 -13.19 12.87
CA ALA A 236 -12.23 -12.79 13.92
C ALA A 236 -12.91 -12.86 15.30
N GLY A 237 -14.18 -12.46 15.36
CA GLY A 237 -15.01 -12.51 16.54
C GLY A 237 -16.22 -11.58 16.43
N THR A 238 -16.92 -11.41 17.55
CA THR A 238 -18.07 -10.53 17.67
C THR A 238 -17.89 -9.63 18.90
N ALA A 239 -18.22 -8.36 18.76
CA ALA A 239 -18.32 -7.42 19.87
C ALA A 239 -19.68 -6.70 19.81
N PHE A 240 -20.06 -6.03 20.90
CA PHE A 240 -21.26 -5.20 20.94
C PHE A 240 -20.86 -3.73 20.96
N ALA A 241 -21.60 -2.92 20.21
CA ALA A 241 -21.42 -1.48 20.20
C ALA A 241 -21.80 -0.90 21.58
N ASP A 242 -20.96 -0.02 22.11
CA ASP A 242 -21.21 0.69 23.36
C ASP A 242 -22.24 1.83 23.19
N ALA A 243 -22.40 2.66 24.22
CA ALA A 243 -23.33 3.80 24.19
C ALA A 243 -22.99 4.86 23.12
N ASN A 244 -21.74 4.88 22.64
CA ASN A 244 -21.28 5.80 21.59
C ASN A 244 -21.36 5.17 20.20
N GLY A 245 -21.81 3.93 20.08
CA GLY A 245 -21.83 3.21 18.81
C GLY A 245 -20.48 2.61 18.41
N THR A 246 -19.56 2.45 19.37
CA THR A 246 -18.23 1.90 19.14
C THR A 246 -18.18 0.44 19.58
N ALA A 247 -17.74 -0.47 18.71
CA ALA A 247 -17.50 -1.87 19.03
C ALA A 247 -16.01 -2.21 18.89
N THR A 248 -15.43 -2.83 19.92
CA THR A 248 -14.00 -3.13 19.97
C THR A 248 -13.76 -4.61 20.17
N LEU A 249 -12.86 -5.20 19.37
CA LEU A 249 -12.48 -6.60 19.45
C LEU A 249 -10.95 -6.77 19.42
N SER A 250 -10.40 -7.41 20.45
CA SER A 250 -8.99 -7.81 20.47
C SER A 250 -8.84 -9.22 19.87
N VAL A 251 -8.05 -9.34 18.79
CA VAL A 251 -7.83 -10.61 18.09
C VAL A 251 -6.35 -10.88 17.89
N ALA A 252 -5.94 -12.14 18.01
CA ALA A 252 -4.59 -12.55 17.65
C ALA A 252 -4.54 -12.89 16.15
N PHE A 253 -3.66 -12.23 15.40
CA PHE A 253 -3.43 -12.59 14.01
C PHE A 253 -2.57 -13.86 13.90
N PRO A 254 -2.79 -14.73 12.90
CA PRO A 254 -2.02 -15.96 12.76
C PRO A 254 -0.52 -15.69 12.71
N ALA A 255 0.26 -16.37 13.56
CA ALA A 255 1.73 -16.26 13.58
C ALA A 255 2.39 -16.89 12.34
N ARG A 256 1.67 -17.77 11.62
CA ARG A 256 2.21 -18.56 10.53
C ARG A 256 1.40 -18.33 9.25
N GLY A 257 2.10 -17.85 8.24
CA GLY A 257 1.56 -17.54 6.93
C GLY A 257 2.12 -16.20 6.48
N CYS A 258 3.05 -16.22 5.54
CA CYS A 258 3.50 -15.04 4.80
C CYS A 258 2.37 -14.54 3.89
N THR A 259 1.19 -14.27 4.42
CA THR A 259 0.23 -13.48 3.68
C THR A 259 0.67 -12.05 3.90
N PRO A 260 1.30 -11.39 2.90
CA PRO A 260 1.78 -10.02 3.06
C PRO A 260 0.61 -9.06 3.35
N ARG A 261 -0.62 -9.53 3.13
CA ARG A 261 -1.83 -8.74 3.16
C ARG A 261 -2.98 -9.54 3.79
N ILE A 262 -3.71 -8.88 4.68
CA ILE A 262 -4.98 -9.32 5.24
C ILE A 262 -6.00 -8.24 4.93
N VAL A 263 -7.22 -8.60 4.51
CA VAL A 263 -8.33 -7.66 4.33
C VAL A 263 -9.34 -7.91 5.43
N LEU A 264 -9.72 -6.84 6.13
CA LEU A 264 -10.65 -6.81 7.25
C LEU A 264 -11.96 -6.16 6.81
N GLN A 265 -13.07 -6.59 7.40
CA GLN A 265 -14.36 -5.92 7.28
C GLN A 265 -15.18 -6.19 8.54
N ALA A 266 -16.01 -5.23 8.94
CA ALA A 266 -16.98 -5.41 10.01
C ALA A 266 -18.40 -5.31 9.46
N VAL A 267 -19.31 -6.09 10.04
CA VAL A 267 -20.75 -6.07 9.71
C VAL A 267 -21.55 -5.85 10.98
N VAL A 268 -22.38 -4.81 10.98
CA VAL A 268 -23.32 -4.47 12.05
C VAL A 268 -24.61 -5.25 11.82
N GLN A 269 -25.08 -5.99 12.82
CA GLN A 269 -26.29 -6.82 12.76
C GLN A 269 -27.49 -6.07 13.33
N GLU A 270 -28.30 -5.48 12.45
CA GLU A 270 -29.47 -4.65 12.80
C GLU A 270 -30.72 -5.06 12.00
N GLY A 271 -30.81 -6.35 11.63
CA GLY A 271 -31.90 -6.83 10.79
C GLY A 271 -31.89 -6.15 9.42
N SER A 272 -32.97 -5.44 9.06
CA SER A 272 -33.08 -4.72 7.78
C SER A 272 -32.13 -3.53 7.64
N ASN A 273 -31.61 -3.02 8.76
CA ASN A 273 -30.70 -1.87 8.79
C ASN A 273 -29.22 -2.29 8.87
N SER A 274 -28.93 -3.59 8.74
CA SER A 274 -27.57 -4.10 8.83
C SER A 274 -26.65 -3.40 7.81
N ALA A 275 -25.53 -2.89 8.30
CA ALA A 275 -24.54 -2.18 7.50
C ALA A 275 -23.19 -2.91 7.56
N LYS A 276 -22.32 -2.62 6.59
CA LYS A 276 -20.94 -3.12 6.56
C LYS A 276 -19.99 -1.94 6.52
N SER A 277 -18.82 -2.11 7.12
CA SER A 277 -17.73 -1.16 6.94
C SER A 277 -17.16 -1.25 5.54
N ASP A 278 -16.40 -0.24 5.17
CA ASP A 278 -15.43 -0.38 4.10
C ASP A 278 -14.36 -1.42 4.45
N LEU A 279 -13.63 -1.84 3.42
CA LEU A 279 -12.58 -2.83 3.54
C LEU A 279 -11.30 -2.19 4.07
N LEU A 280 -10.75 -2.78 5.13
CA LEU A 280 -9.50 -2.34 5.73
C LEU A 280 -8.40 -3.35 5.41
N THR A 281 -7.49 -2.99 4.51
CA THR A 281 -6.33 -3.83 4.18
C THR A 281 -5.23 -3.61 5.21
N VAL A 282 -4.61 -4.66 5.75
CA VAL A 282 -3.50 -4.57 6.70
C VAL A 282 -2.36 -5.53 6.36
N SER A 283 -1.14 -5.13 6.70
CA SER A 283 0.06 -5.97 6.58
C SER A 283 0.62 -6.23 7.97
N PRO A 284 0.52 -7.47 8.50
CA PRO A 284 1.01 -7.76 9.85
C PRO A 284 2.52 -7.54 10.00
N LEU A 285 2.93 -6.88 11.07
CA LEU A 285 4.33 -6.70 11.45
C LEU A 285 4.93 -8.06 11.81
N ARG A 286 6.16 -8.33 11.39
CA ARG A 286 6.87 -9.54 11.85
C ARG A 286 7.41 -9.39 13.27
#